data_AF-A0A957YXS4-F1
#
_entry.id   AF-A0A957YXS4-F1
#
_cell.length_a   1.000
_cell.length_b   1.000
_cell.length_c   1.000
_cell.angle_alpha   90.00
_cell.angle_beta   90.00
_cell.angle_gamma   90.00
#
_symmetry.space_group_name_H-M   'P 1'
#
loop_
_entity.id
_entity.type
_entity.pdbx_description
1 polymer ?
#
loop_
_entity_poly.entity_id
_entity_poly.type
_entity_poly.pdbx_seq_one_letter_code
_entity_poly.pdbx_strand_id
1 'polypeptide(L)'
;MVLSLPHHHTAQLAARAYSHAPFLCRTKHRLPTVLALSFAVTLFAALLYVVADPVHAAVPQAGASDCTAVTAATVNECSALVALYQETNGSNWISRTNWLTFGNDAPCDWHGVGCTDGHVTSLLLAANNLTGTLPYTIGYLAKLQTLHLANNALIGAVPPTVCALAQSMVDGDLGYNALLTQSRRTATCLAKIDPDWRATQTVAPRNLRVTEFYTSSLRLSWQPIPYTADGGGYEIYYSEEITGSFQLHGTTADKNATSYLATGLNPGTRYYFGIRTLTPPHGAQSNALSSQPIKSGGVTKATNGNVVVAAYFPADNDLASQIRYVTTRFRRGTLINPNVTVLLLIDGDQDDDTQLLLIRDGVVTLTTAVQDEWNTTELDTADPRVLQWFLTYVRQQYPATKTIVSLMGHGLALAPEIDWPDSGATAQVTSAGTERASRVTNGFPPLPRGWDDMPNDVTNNSYMSTTDVGEALMAATDNGANPFDIVFFDQCFQGNLDALYEVYKTAEIFVASPNYAWLVAAYDKYISGFSPNLTAAEMATHIINPYQGTLNKHHPNTIFWVRGSDIPLIAEAISKVGDALTLALADGKAGAIASAVRNSKYVDTTQCGKRNLQLGPPDELIG
;
A
#
# COMPACT_ATOMS: atom_id res chain seq x y z
N MET A 1 17.47 -55.17 19.38
CA MET A 1 18.76 -55.90 19.31
C MET A 1 19.68 -55.08 18.40
N VAL A 2 20.47 -54.14 18.95
CA VAL A 2 21.87 -54.34 19.42
C VAL A 2 22.77 -54.46 18.16
N LEU A 3 23.67 -53.53 17.75
CA LEU A 3 24.66 -52.62 18.39
C LEU A 3 24.86 -51.35 17.49
N SER A 4 25.01 -50.08 17.91
CA SER A 4 25.97 -49.36 18.80
C SER A 4 27.42 -49.27 18.27
N LEU A 5 27.85 -48.14 17.66
CA LEU A 5 28.70 -47.01 18.19
C LEU A 5 30.21 -47.13 17.81
N PRO A 6 31.12 -46.13 17.99
CA PRO A 6 31.06 -44.64 18.06
C PRO A 6 32.26 -43.87 17.38
N HIS A 7 32.22 -42.51 17.38
CA HIS A 7 33.31 -41.51 17.64
C HIS A 7 33.08 -40.19 16.85
N HIS A 8 32.70 -39.05 17.47
CA HIS A 8 33.49 -38.01 18.19
C HIS A 8 34.64 -37.34 17.39
N HIS A 9 34.48 -36.07 16.97
CA HIS A 9 35.14 -34.86 17.52
C HIS A 9 34.97 -33.58 16.66
N THR A 10 34.36 -32.55 17.26
CA THR A 10 34.71 -31.10 17.31
C THR A 10 35.61 -30.39 16.27
N ALA A 11 35.08 -29.26 15.76
CA ALA A 11 35.61 -27.87 15.79
C ALA A 11 36.30 -27.18 14.59
N GLN A 12 36.09 -25.84 14.56
CA GLN A 12 36.80 -24.71 13.92
C GLN A 12 36.31 -24.23 12.54
N LEU A 13 35.66 -23.05 12.44
CA LEU A 13 36.19 -21.66 12.41
C LEU A 13 37.11 -21.36 11.22
N ALA A 14 36.64 -20.53 10.28
CA ALA A 14 37.46 -19.49 9.63
C ALA A 14 36.57 -18.46 8.92
N ALA A 15 36.32 -17.34 9.62
CA ALA A 15 36.10 -16.07 8.95
C ALA A 15 37.39 -15.65 8.24
N ARG A 16 37.31 -15.18 6.99
CA ARG A 16 38.36 -14.37 6.38
C ARG A 16 37.76 -13.16 5.67
N ALA A 17 38.15 -12.02 6.21
CA ALA A 17 38.00 -10.68 5.67
C ALA A 17 38.66 -10.55 4.28
N TYR A 18 38.06 -9.70 3.44
CA TYR A 18 38.81 -8.86 2.50
C TYR A 18 38.46 -7.40 2.79
N SER A 19 39.46 -6.71 3.31
CA SER A 19 39.53 -5.26 3.49
C SER A 19 40.07 -4.62 2.21
N HIS A 20 39.47 -3.51 1.74
CA HIS A 20 40.26 -2.37 1.24
C HIS A 20 39.45 -1.06 1.27
N ALA A 21 39.93 -0.17 2.16
CA ALA A 21 40.03 1.29 2.16
C ALA A 21 39.02 2.20 1.42
N PRO A 22 38.60 3.32 2.06
CA PRO A 22 37.82 4.38 1.43
C PRO A 22 38.73 5.31 0.60
N PHE A 23 38.38 5.51 -0.67
CA PHE A 23 38.97 6.56 -1.49
C PHE A 23 38.35 7.91 -1.13
N LEU A 24 39.13 8.73 -0.42
CA LEU A 24 38.95 10.17 -0.31
C LEU A 24 39.19 10.81 -1.69
N CYS A 25 38.17 11.43 -2.28
CA CYS A 25 38.34 12.33 -3.41
C CYS A 25 38.11 13.78 -2.95
N ARG A 26 39.21 14.50 -2.70
CA ARG A 26 39.27 15.96 -2.62
C ARG A 26 39.76 16.49 -3.96
N THR A 27 38.93 17.27 -4.68
CA THR A 27 39.34 18.40 -5.54
C THR A 27 38.07 19.20 -5.91
N LYS A 28 37.86 20.39 -5.33
CA LYS A 28 38.21 21.72 -5.90
C LYS A 28 37.60 22.00 -7.29
N HIS A 29 36.51 22.76 -7.34
CA HIS A 29 36.23 23.83 -8.33
C HIS A 29 35.18 24.79 -7.74
N ARG A 30 35.59 25.95 -7.22
CA ARG A 30 35.42 27.30 -7.80
C ARG A 30 33.96 27.66 -8.15
N LEU A 31 33.29 28.32 -7.20
CA LEU A 31 32.18 29.24 -7.46
C LEU A 31 32.69 30.52 -8.14
N PRO A 32 31.98 31.08 -9.12
CA PRO A 32 32.01 32.50 -9.40
C PRO A 32 30.82 33.20 -8.71
N THR A 33 31.16 34.17 -7.88
CA THR A 33 30.29 35.20 -7.32
C THR A 33 29.98 36.24 -8.39
N VAL A 34 28.69 36.53 -8.66
CA VAL A 34 28.23 37.86 -9.10
C VAL A 34 26.88 38.15 -8.43
N LEU A 35 26.87 39.24 -7.65
CA LEU A 35 25.68 39.87 -7.05
C LEU A 35 24.81 40.53 -8.13
N ALA A 36 23.48 40.47 -7.99
CA ALA A 36 22.61 41.66 -7.96
C ALA A 36 21.12 41.32 -7.75
N LEU A 37 20.60 41.79 -6.60
CA LEU A 37 19.30 42.43 -6.36
C LEU A 37 17.97 41.65 -6.48
N SER A 38 17.48 41.24 -5.30
CA SER A 38 16.21 41.63 -4.67
C SER A 38 14.92 41.69 -5.51
N PHE A 39 13.96 40.80 -5.24
CA PHE A 39 12.71 41.10 -4.50
C PHE A 39 11.79 39.86 -4.41
N ALA A 40 11.36 39.58 -3.17
CA ALA A 40 10.07 39.07 -2.73
C ALA A 40 9.63 37.58 -2.89
N VAL A 41 8.98 37.17 -1.80
CA VAL A 41 7.94 36.14 -1.59
C VAL A 41 8.40 34.77 -1.07
N THR A 42 8.29 34.66 0.26
CA THR A 42 8.14 33.46 1.08
C THR A 42 7.01 32.55 0.60
N LEU A 43 7.33 31.30 0.23
CA LEU A 43 6.59 30.07 0.59
C LEU A 43 7.34 28.84 0.04
N PHE A 44 7.12 27.67 0.65
CA PHE A 44 7.65 26.32 0.37
C PHE A 44 8.84 25.84 1.22
N ALA A 45 8.49 25.21 2.34
CA ALA A 45 9.24 24.06 2.84
C ALA A 45 8.22 22.93 3.08
N ALA A 46 8.09 22.05 2.09
CA ALA A 46 7.36 20.79 2.20
C ALA A 46 8.28 19.64 1.76
N LEU A 47 8.40 18.67 2.66
CA LEU A 47 8.80 17.27 2.49
C LEU A 47 10.19 16.92 1.95
N LEU A 48 11.06 16.55 2.90
CA LEU A 48 11.94 15.39 2.77
C LEU A 48 11.59 14.43 3.91
N TYR A 49 10.71 13.45 3.64
CA TYR A 49 10.56 12.26 4.48
C TYR A 49 11.55 11.21 3.96
N VAL A 50 12.66 11.04 4.67
CA VAL A 50 13.50 9.85 4.53
C VAL A 50 12.88 8.76 5.40
N VAL A 51 12.56 7.64 4.78
CA VAL A 51 12.14 6.41 5.45
C VAL A 51 13.33 5.89 6.25
N ALA A 52 13.27 6.00 7.57
CA ALA A 52 14.12 5.24 8.47
C ALA A 52 13.30 4.06 9.00
N ASP A 53 13.83 2.85 8.88
CA ASP A 53 13.41 1.68 9.67
C ASP A 53 13.34 2.05 11.17
N PRO A 54 12.54 1.35 11.99
CA PRO A 54 12.43 1.63 13.42
C PRO A 54 13.66 1.10 14.16
N VAL A 55 14.85 1.57 13.80
CA VAL A 55 15.97 1.62 14.72
C VAL A 55 15.61 2.73 15.68
N HIS A 56 15.17 2.33 16.88
CA HIS A 56 15.11 3.12 18.11
C HIS A 56 15.58 4.56 17.89
N ALA A 57 14.64 5.44 17.53
CA ALA A 57 14.93 6.86 17.54
C ALA A 57 15.38 7.16 18.96
N ALA A 58 16.67 7.47 19.11
CA ALA A 58 17.19 7.99 20.35
C ALA A 58 16.31 9.19 20.66
N VAL A 59 15.51 9.05 21.72
CA VAL A 59 14.68 10.12 22.28
C VAL A 59 15.59 11.35 22.37
N PRO A 60 15.20 12.52 21.83
CA PRO A 60 15.96 13.72 22.08
C PRO A 60 16.01 13.88 23.60
N GLN A 61 17.20 13.77 24.20
CA GLN A 61 17.39 14.14 25.61
C GLN A 61 17.21 15.65 25.73
N ALA A 62 15.96 16.08 25.79
CA ALA A 62 15.58 17.40 26.26
C ALA A 62 15.50 17.31 27.79
N GLY A 63 16.59 17.68 28.46
CA GLY A 63 16.62 17.94 29.90
C GLY A 63 16.81 16.73 30.82
N ALA A 64 17.94 16.03 30.72
CA ALA A 64 18.59 15.53 31.94
C ALA A 64 18.97 16.78 32.78
N SER A 65 18.84 16.87 34.10
CA SER A 65 18.64 15.87 35.13
C SER A 65 18.67 16.64 36.46
N ASP A 66 17.68 16.46 37.31
CA ASP A 66 17.85 16.85 38.72
C ASP A 66 17.30 15.76 39.67
N CYS A 67 16.97 14.60 39.10
CA CYS A 67 16.76 13.35 39.84
C CYS A 67 18.10 12.70 40.28
N THR A 68 19.27 13.27 39.98
CA THR A 68 20.57 12.68 40.33
C THR A 68 20.95 12.89 41.79
N ALA A 69 20.38 13.91 42.44
CA ALA A 69 20.65 14.28 43.82
C ALA A 69 19.54 13.85 44.80
N VAL A 70 18.46 13.25 44.31
CA VAL A 70 17.33 12.82 45.17
C VAL A 70 17.74 11.64 46.05
N THR A 71 17.29 11.65 47.30
CA THR A 71 17.60 10.59 48.28
C THR A 71 16.36 9.90 48.84
N ALA A 72 15.17 10.50 48.66
CA ALA A 72 13.90 9.97 49.17
C ALA A 72 13.27 8.88 48.28
N ALA A 73 13.69 8.78 47.01
CA ALA A 73 13.34 7.68 46.09
C ALA A 73 14.51 7.36 45.16
N THR A 74 14.41 6.32 44.34
CA THR A 74 15.45 6.01 43.35
C THR A 74 15.45 7.00 42.19
N VAL A 75 16.62 7.20 41.56
CA VAL A 75 16.79 8.07 40.38
C VAL A 75 15.85 7.66 39.24
N ASN A 76 15.65 6.36 39.03
CA ASN A 76 14.79 5.84 37.97
C ASN A 76 13.30 6.11 38.25
N GLU A 77 12.85 6.01 39.50
CA GLU A 77 11.48 6.33 39.90
C GLU A 77 11.20 7.84 39.76
N CYS A 78 12.10 8.69 40.24
CA CYS A 78 12.02 10.14 40.03
C CYS A 78 11.97 10.47 38.53
N SER A 79 12.85 9.85 37.72
CA SER A 79 12.88 10.08 36.26
C SER A 79 11.59 9.62 35.57
N ALA A 80 10.97 8.53 36.04
CA ALA A 80 9.69 8.07 35.53
C ALA A 80 8.56 9.09 35.81
N LEU A 81 8.55 9.69 37.00
CA LEU A 81 7.60 10.74 37.35
C LEU A 81 7.84 12.01 36.53
N VAL A 82 9.09 12.43 36.31
CA VAL A 82 9.41 13.55 35.39
C VAL A 82 8.88 13.28 33.98
N ALA A 83 9.09 12.08 33.45
CA ALA A 83 8.56 11.68 32.15
C ALA A 83 7.02 11.73 32.13
N LEU A 84 6.35 11.25 33.19
CA LEU A 84 4.89 11.35 33.31
C LEU A 84 4.43 12.81 33.26
N TYR A 85 5.08 13.70 34.01
CA TYR A 85 4.78 15.13 34.00
C TYR A 85 4.93 15.73 32.60
N GLN A 86 6.02 15.40 31.88
CA GLN A 86 6.28 15.93 30.55
C GLN A 86 5.32 15.37 29.49
N GLU A 87 5.09 14.06 29.47
CA GLU A 87 4.27 13.38 28.45
C GLU A 87 2.78 13.63 28.63
N THR A 88 2.34 14.00 29.84
CA THR A 88 0.92 14.24 30.13
C THR A 88 0.59 15.71 30.41
N ASN A 89 1.43 16.62 29.89
CA ASN A 89 1.21 18.06 29.90
C ASN A 89 1.09 18.67 31.31
N GLY A 90 2.05 18.33 32.17
CA GLY A 90 2.17 18.73 33.58
C GLY A 90 2.02 20.21 33.86
N SER A 91 2.40 21.06 32.89
CA SER A 91 2.24 22.50 32.98
C SER A 91 0.76 22.96 32.93
N ASN A 92 -0.19 22.07 32.67
CA ASN A 92 -1.63 22.35 32.64
C ASN A 92 -2.43 21.48 33.60
N TRP A 93 -1.77 20.70 34.46
CA TRP A 93 -2.45 19.97 35.53
C TRP A 93 -3.07 20.93 36.54
N ILE A 94 -4.18 20.49 37.17
CA ILE A 94 -4.90 21.30 38.17
C ILE A 94 -4.04 21.49 39.42
N SER A 95 -3.52 20.39 39.96
CA SER A 95 -2.64 20.33 41.11
C SER A 95 -1.29 19.76 40.71
N ARG A 96 -0.25 20.58 40.86
CA ARG A 96 1.13 20.30 40.44
C ARG A 96 2.16 20.84 41.43
N THR A 97 1.75 21.04 42.67
CA THR A 97 2.63 21.59 43.72
C THR A 97 3.91 20.76 43.84
N ASN A 98 5.05 21.44 43.88
CA ASN A 98 6.41 20.89 43.95
C ASN A 98 6.88 20.03 42.77
N TRP A 99 6.04 19.72 41.79
CA TRP A 99 6.48 18.96 40.62
C TRP A 99 7.63 19.68 39.89
N LEU A 100 8.67 18.91 39.53
CA LEU A 100 9.93 19.41 38.97
C LEU A 100 10.71 20.35 39.91
N THR A 101 10.46 20.30 41.21
CA THR A 101 11.29 20.93 42.25
C THR A 101 12.08 19.85 42.96
N PHE A 102 13.41 19.96 42.99
CA PHE A 102 14.30 18.87 43.39
C PHE A 102 15.00 19.17 44.73
N GLY A 103 14.22 19.13 45.81
CA GLY A 103 14.72 19.23 47.18
C GLY A 103 15.12 17.88 47.78
N ASN A 104 15.51 17.87 49.06
CA ASN A 104 15.94 16.66 49.76
C ASN A 104 14.86 15.56 49.82
N ASP A 105 13.59 15.96 49.88
CA ASP A 105 12.44 15.06 49.97
C ASP A 105 11.80 14.75 48.60
N ALA A 106 12.34 15.30 47.50
CA ALA A 106 11.84 15.00 46.17
C ALA A 106 12.12 13.53 45.80
N PRO A 107 11.23 12.85 45.05
CA PRO A 107 9.93 13.32 44.55
C PRO A 107 8.77 13.12 45.54
N CYS A 108 9.04 12.77 46.80
CA CYS A 108 8.05 12.34 47.79
C CYS A 108 7.26 13.51 48.41
N ASP A 109 7.71 14.74 48.21
CA ASP A 109 7.00 15.98 48.53
C ASP A 109 6.19 16.54 47.35
N TRP A 110 6.22 15.87 46.19
CA TRP A 110 5.42 16.25 45.03
C TRP A 110 3.96 15.90 45.26
N HIS A 111 3.06 16.80 44.80
CA HIS A 111 1.64 16.58 44.95
C HIS A 111 1.21 15.20 44.40
N GLY A 112 0.55 14.41 45.25
CA GLY A 112 0.04 13.09 44.89
C GLY A 112 1.08 11.96 44.95
N VAL A 113 2.35 12.24 45.25
CA VAL A 113 3.40 11.21 45.36
C VAL A 113 3.58 10.80 46.82
N GLY A 114 3.57 9.51 47.09
CA GLY A 114 3.87 8.94 48.40
C GLY A 114 5.03 7.95 48.33
N CYS A 115 5.93 8.02 49.30
CA CYS A 115 7.11 7.15 49.38
C CYS A 115 7.18 6.40 50.71
N THR A 116 7.66 5.16 50.64
CA THR A 116 7.96 4.32 51.81
C THR A 116 9.29 3.62 51.56
N ASP A 117 10.17 3.58 52.56
CA ASP A 117 11.47 2.89 52.50
C ASP A 117 12.32 3.23 51.27
N GLY A 118 12.34 4.51 50.87
CA GLY A 118 13.15 4.98 49.74
C GLY A 118 12.58 4.61 48.36
N HIS A 119 11.29 4.27 48.28
CA HIS A 119 10.60 3.91 47.04
C HIS A 119 9.28 4.63 46.90
N VAL A 120 8.91 4.94 45.65
CA VAL A 120 7.57 5.48 45.34
C VAL A 120 6.54 4.35 45.48
N THR A 121 5.58 4.56 46.38
CA THR A 121 4.56 3.55 46.73
C THR A 121 3.13 4.01 46.43
N SER A 122 2.89 5.31 46.29
CA SER A 122 1.58 5.87 45.94
C SER A 122 1.69 6.97 44.89
N LEU A 123 0.77 6.98 43.93
CA LEU A 123 0.58 8.04 42.95
C LEU A 123 -0.91 8.38 42.82
N LEU A 124 -1.32 9.52 43.37
CA LEU A 124 -2.70 10.00 43.46
C LEU A 124 -2.87 11.26 42.60
N LEU A 125 -3.22 11.07 41.33
CA LEU A 125 -3.38 12.14 40.34
C LEU A 125 -4.72 12.06 39.60
N ALA A 126 -5.75 11.47 40.23
CA ALA A 126 -7.08 11.42 39.67
C ALA A 126 -7.69 12.82 39.53
N ALA A 127 -8.54 13.03 38.51
CA ALA A 127 -9.22 14.31 38.26
C ALA A 127 -8.27 15.52 38.21
N ASN A 128 -7.09 15.35 37.58
CA ASN A 128 -6.01 16.34 37.63
C ASN A 128 -5.64 16.94 36.26
N ASN A 129 -6.46 16.71 35.23
CA ASN A 129 -6.28 17.22 33.87
C ASN A 129 -5.01 16.73 33.15
N LEU A 130 -4.56 15.50 33.43
CA LEU A 130 -3.47 14.89 32.68
C LEU A 130 -3.92 14.65 31.24
N THR A 131 -3.17 15.18 30.26
CA THR A 131 -3.48 15.07 28.82
C THR A 131 -2.27 14.55 28.06
N GLY A 132 -2.41 13.44 27.32
CA GLY A 132 -1.29 12.83 26.58
C GLY A 132 -1.20 11.33 26.80
N THR A 133 -0.01 10.75 26.62
CA THR A 133 0.24 9.30 26.72
C THR A 133 0.90 8.91 28.03
N LEU A 134 0.75 7.65 28.45
CA LEU A 134 1.54 7.10 29.55
C LEU A 134 2.98 6.81 29.09
N PRO A 135 4.01 7.26 29.84
CA PRO A 135 5.40 7.06 29.46
C PRO A 135 5.82 5.61 29.59
N TYR A 136 6.72 5.16 28.71
CA TYR A 136 7.28 3.80 28.80
C TYR A 136 8.03 3.57 30.12
N THR A 137 8.58 4.63 30.73
CA THR A 137 9.28 4.57 32.01
C THR A 137 8.38 4.35 33.22
N ILE A 138 7.04 4.37 33.06
CA ILE A 138 6.11 4.10 34.17
C ILE A 138 6.40 2.77 34.89
N GLY A 139 6.93 1.78 34.17
CA GLY A 139 7.31 0.49 34.75
C GLY A 139 8.49 0.53 35.73
N TYR A 140 9.20 1.66 35.86
CA TYR A 140 10.25 1.82 36.87
C TYR A 140 9.71 1.96 38.29
N LEU A 141 8.41 2.28 38.45
CA LEU A 141 7.73 2.34 39.74
C LEU A 141 7.30 0.94 40.25
N ALA A 142 8.18 -0.06 40.17
CA ALA A 142 7.82 -1.46 40.43
C ALA A 142 7.34 -1.75 41.87
N LYS A 143 7.57 -0.83 42.81
CA LYS A 143 7.12 -0.88 44.21
C LYS A 143 5.80 -0.15 44.46
N LEU A 144 5.17 0.41 43.41
CA LEU A 144 3.91 1.13 43.53
C LEU A 144 2.78 0.20 44.00
N GLN A 145 2.10 0.62 45.06
CA GLN A 145 0.98 -0.07 45.68
C GLN A 145 -0.35 0.62 45.38
N THR A 146 -0.34 1.95 45.26
CA THR A 146 -1.52 2.74 44.93
C THR A 146 -1.30 3.58 43.67
N LEU A 147 -2.20 3.46 42.70
CA LEU A 147 -2.15 4.21 41.43
C LEU A 147 -3.54 4.72 41.05
N HIS A 148 -3.80 6.01 41.27
CA HIS A 148 -5.05 6.65 40.86
C HIS A 148 -4.77 7.67 39.76
N LEU A 149 -5.09 7.32 38.52
CA LEU A 149 -5.02 8.20 37.34
C LEU A 149 -6.40 8.41 36.70
N ALA A 150 -7.48 8.04 37.39
CA ALA A 150 -8.82 8.12 36.87
C ALA A 150 -9.28 9.55 36.59
N ASN A 151 -10.30 9.71 35.73
CA ASN A 151 -10.91 11.01 35.43
C ASN A 151 -9.89 12.02 34.86
N ASN A 152 -9.02 11.55 33.97
CA ASN A 152 -8.07 12.38 33.22
C ASN A 152 -8.32 12.27 31.72
N ALA A 153 -7.54 12.97 30.91
CA ALA A 153 -7.60 12.91 29.45
C ALA A 153 -6.38 12.17 28.88
N LEU A 154 -5.98 11.08 29.54
CA LEU A 154 -4.95 10.19 29.02
C LEU A 154 -5.48 9.43 27.80
N ILE A 155 -4.69 9.40 26.73
CA ILE A 155 -5.05 8.82 25.44
C ILE A 155 -3.98 7.83 24.99
N GLY A 156 -4.36 6.96 24.06
CA GLY A 156 -3.42 6.16 23.29
C GLY A 156 -3.04 4.82 23.92
N ALA A 157 -2.01 4.20 23.36
CA ALA A 157 -1.61 2.85 23.72
C ALA A 157 -0.91 2.81 25.08
N VAL A 158 -1.36 1.93 25.98
CA VAL A 158 -0.68 1.70 27.25
C VAL A 158 0.63 0.94 27.02
N PRO A 159 1.78 1.46 27.50
CA PRO A 159 3.07 0.80 27.29
C PRO A 159 3.13 -0.55 28.02
N PRO A 160 3.72 -1.60 27.40
CA PRO A 160 3.81 -2.93 28.03
C PRO A 160 4.55 -2.97 29.37
N THR A 161 5.39 -1.97 29.67
CA THR A 161 6.12 -1.82 30.93
C THR A 161 5.22 -1.60 32.14
N VAL A 162 3.97 -1.16 31.95
CA VAL A 162 2.98 -1.07 33.04
C VAL A 162 2.82 -2.40 33.79
N CYS A 163 3.10 -3.53 33.13
CA CYS A 163 3.08 -4.86 33.76
C CYS A 163 4.03 -5.01 34.95
N ALA A 164 5.08 -4.19 35.06
CA ALA A 164 5.98 -4.21 36.21
C ALA A 164 5.29 -3.78 37.51
N LEU A 165 4.25 -2.94 37.42
CA LEU A 165 3.49 -2.46 38.57
C LEU A 165 2.58 -3.52 39.18
N ALA A 166 2.11 -4.47 38.36
CA ALA A 166 1.08 -5.44 38.73
C ALA A 166 1.50 -6.42 39.83
N GLN A 167 2.78 -6.49 40.22
CA GLN A 167 3.25 -7.36 41.29
C GLN A 167 3.03 -6.78 42.69
N SER A 168 3.09 -5.46 42.82
CA SER A 168 3.01 -4.74 44.09
C SER A 168 1.69 -3.99 44.26
N MET A 169 0.88 -3.89 43.19
CA MET A 169 -0.36 -3.13 43.18
C MET A 169 -1.38 -3.69 44.18
N VAL A 170 -1.92 -2.80 45.01
CA VAL A 170 -2.98 -3.06 45.98
C VAL A 170 -4.28 -2.37 45.56
N ASP A 171 -4.16 -1.12 45.10
CA ASP A 171 -5.29 -0.27 44.73
C ASP A 171 -4.97 0.55 43.48
N GLY A 172 -5.59 0.22 42.35
CA GLY A 172 -5.36 0.88 41.07
C GLY A 172 -6.67 1.31 40.43
N ASP A 173 -6.69 2.55 39.94
CA ASP A 173 -7.82 3.12 39.21
C ASP A 173 -7.30 3.93 38.01
N LEU A 174 -7.57 3.42 36.81
CA LEU A 174 -7.24 4.01 35.51
C LEU A 174 -8.50 4.45 34.77
N GLY A 175 -9.65 4.46 35.45
CA GLY A 175 -10.96 4.64 34.83
C GLY A 175 -11.14 6.02 34.19
N TYR A 176 -12.13 6.12 33.32
CA TYR A 176 -12.53 7.41 32.72
C TYR A 176 -11.39 8.13 31.99
N ASN A 177 -10.68 7.40 31.14
CA ASN A 177 -9.65 7.91 30.23
C ASN A 177 -9.95 7.42 28.79
N ALA A 178 -8.97 7.46 27.89
CA ALA A 178 -9.03 6.91 26.53
C ALA A 178 -7.84 5.98 26.24
N LEU A 179 -7.47 5.18 27.24
CA LEU A 179 -6.37 4.23 27.16
C LEU A 179 -6.77 2.98 26.37
N LEU A 180 -5.85 2.45 25.56
CA LEU A 180 -6.08 1.24 24.78
C LEU A 180 -4.86 0.31 24.75
N THR A 181 -5.09 -0.97 24.46
CA THR A 181 -4.00 -1.90 24.15
C THR A 181 -4.50 -3.02 23.26
N GLN A 182 -3.65 -3.40 22.30
CA GLN A 182 -3.84 -4.58 21.45
C GLN A 182 -3.09 -5.80 22.00
N SER A 183 -2.21 -5.61 22.99
CA SER A 183 -1.42 -6.69 23.60
C SER A 183 -2.26 -7.43 24.65
N ARG A 184 -2.45 -8.74 24.44
CA ARG A 184 -3.12 -9.62 25.42
C ARG A 184 -2.37 -9.65 26.76
N ARG A 185 -1.03 -9.60 26.72
CA ARG A 185 -0.18 -9.55 27.92
C ARG A 185 -0.43 -8.26 28.71
N THR A 186 -0.36 -7.10 28.05
CA THR A 186 -0.60 -5.80 28.68
C THR A 186 -2.01 -5.73 29.26
N ALA A 187 -3.01 -6.20 28.50
CA ALA A 187 -4.39 -6.28 28.95
C ALA A 187 -4.55 -7.11 30.25
N THR A 188 -3.85 -8.23 30.35
CA THR A 188 -3.91 -9.13 31.51
C THR A 188 -3.28 -8.49 32.75
N CYS A 189 -2.16 -7.78 32.59
CA CYS A 189 -1.56 -7.05 33.71
C CYS A 189 -2.42 -5.88 34.15
N LEU A 190 -3.00 -5.12 33.21
CA LEU A 190 -3.89 -4.01 33.54
C LEU A 190 -5.10 -4.49 34.34
N ALA A 191 -5.69 -5.64 33.99
CA ALA A 191 -6.77 -6.24 34.77
C ALA A 191 -6.37 -6.67 36.19
N LYS A 192 -5.06 -6.74 36.52
CA LYS A 192 -4.59 -6.91 37.91
C LYS A 192 -4.42 -5.58 38.63
N ILE A 193 -4.14 -4.51 37.88
CA ILE A 193 -3.97 -3.16 38.43
C ILE A 193 -5.35 -2.54 38.70
N ASP A 194 -6.22 -2.61 37.71
CA ASP A 194 -7.57 -2.10 37.69
C ASP A 194 -8.44 -3.14 36.94
N PRO A 195 -9.24 -3.96 37.64
CA PRO A 195 -10.01 -5.05 37.04
C PRO A 195 -11.03 -4.62 35.98
N ASP A 196 -11.62 -3.43 36.11
CA ASP A 196 -12.66 -2.92 35.23
C ASP A 196 -12.19 -1.79 34.30
N TRP A 197 -10.88 -1.52 34.23
CA TRP A 197 -10.29 -0.45 33.44
C TRP A 197 -10.88 -0.30 32.03
N ARG A 198 -11.16 -1.42 31.33
CA ARG A 198 -11.70 -1.41 29.95
C ARG A 198 -13.12 -0.87 29.84
N ALA A 199 -13.91 -0.97 30.91
CA ALA A 199 -15.33 -0.61 30.93
C ALA A 199 -15.55 0.91 30.92
N THR A 200 -14.50 1.70 31.14
CA THR A 200 -14.59 3.17 31.27
C THR A 200 -13.63 3.92 30.32
N GLN A 201 -13.07 3.24 29.31
CA GLN A 201 -12.20 3.89 28.32
C GLN A 201 -12.97 4.38 27.09
N THR A 202 -12.81 5.67 26.76
CA THR A 202 -13.32 6.28 25.53
C THR A 202 -12.43 5.93 24.33
N VAL A 203 -12.51 4.68 23.90
CA VAL A 203 -11.73 4.15 22.75
C VAL A 203 -12.49 4.29 21.44
N ALA A 204 -11.85 3.95 20.31
CA ALA A 204 -12.54 3.91 19.03
C ALA A 204 -13.45 2.68 18.94
N PRO A 205 -14.58 2.74 18.22
CA PRO A 205 -15.35 1.54 17.87
C PRO A 205 -14.51 0.59 17.01
N ARG A 206 -15.02 -0.60 16.72
CA ARG A 206 -14.31 -1.60 15.91
C ARG A 206 -15.12 -1.98 14.68
N ASN A 207 -14.45 -2.58 13.69
CA ASN A 207 -15.09 -3.19 12.53
C ASN A 207 -16.03 -2.24 11.76
N LEU A 208 -15.65 -0.96 11.65
CA LEU A 208 -16.34 0.00 10.78
C LEU A 208 -16.31 -0.49 9.34
N ARG A 209 -17.49 -0.57 8.73
CA ARG A 209 -17.67 -0.94 7.33
C ARG A 209 -18.94 -0.31 6.76
N VAL A 210 -18.99 -0.18 5.44
CA VAL A 210 -20.23 0.10 4.73
C VAL A 210 -20.97 -1.23 4.53
N THR A 211 -22.28 -1.23 4.76
CA THR A 211 -23.12 -2.45 4.72
C THR A 211 -24.24 -2.38 3.69
N GLU A 212 -24.72 -1.18 3.39
CA GLU A 212 -25.75 -0.95 2.38
C GLU A 212 -25.38 0.27 1.54
N PHE A 213 -25.64 0.17 0.24
CA PHE A 213 -25.31 1.19 -0.73
C PHE A 213 -26.58 1.67 -1.43
N TYR A 214 -26.81 2.98 -1.37
CA TYR A 214 -27.92 3.66 -2.03
C TYR A 214 -27.37 4.74 -2.97
N THR A 215 -28.27 5.33 -3.76
CA THR A 215 -27.92 6.35 -4.76
C THR A 215 -27.38 7.63 -4.13
N SER A 216 -27.92 8.06 -2.98
CA SER A 216 -27.49 9.29 -2.28
C SER A 216 -27.21 9.08 -0.80
N SER A 217 -27.00 7.82 -0.39
CA SER A 217 -26.68 7.48 0.99
C SER A 217 -25.90 6.18 1.13
N LEU A 218 -25.21 6.01 2.25
CA LEU A 218 -24.48 4.80 2.63
C LEU A 218 -24.82 4.42 4.07
N ARG A 219 -25.07 3.13 4.34
CA ARG A 219 -25.22 2.64 5.72
C ARG A 219 -23.89 2.16 6.25
N LEU A 220 -23.38 2.89 7.24
CA LEU A 220 -22.23 2.51 8.04
C LEU A 220 -22.67 1.55 9.16
N SER A 221 -21.83 0.59 9.50
CA SER A 221 -21.99 -0.27 10.67
C SER A 221 -20.65 -0.50 11.36
N TRP A 222 -20.68 -0.59 12.69
CA TRP A 222 -19.51 -0.86 13.52
C TRP A 222 -19.91 -1.63 14.79
N GLN A 223 -18.91 -2.13 15.51
CA GLN A 223 -19.06 -2.67 16.85
C GLN A 223 -18.85 -1.54 17.87
N PRO A 224 -19.84 -1.28 18.74
CA PRO A 224 -19.73 -0.30 19.80
C PRO A 224 -18.56 -0.56 20.75
N ILE A 225 -18.13 0.50 21.44
CA ILE A 225 -17.18 0.34 22.53
C ILE A 225 -17.83 -0.25 23.78
N PRO A 226 -17.06 -0.87 24.69
CA PRO A 226 -17.62 -1.39 25.94
C PRO A 226 -18.18 -0.30 26.87
N TYR A 227 -17.61 0.90 26.83
CA TYR A 227 -18.00 2.01 27.70
C TYR A 227 -19.17 2.82 27.12
N THR A 228 -20.38 2.60 27.61
CA THR A 228 -21.61 3.22 27.06
C THR A 228 -22.31 4.17 28.04
N ALA A 229 -21.88 4.21 29.30
CA ALA A 229 -22.38 5.16 30.28
C ALA A 229 -21.88 6.60 30.04
N ASP A 230 -22.39 7.52 30.86
CA ASP A 230 -21.94 8.92 30.95
C ASP A 230 -22.12 9.76 29.67
N GLY A 231 -23.16 9.42 28.90
CA GLY A 231 -23.57 10.16 27.70
C GLY A 231 -22.55 10.13 26.58
N GLY A 232 -22.73 11.02 25.60
CA GLY A 232 -21.92 11.05 24.38
C GLY A 232 -22.34 10.00 23.35
N GLY A 233 -21.55 9.84 22.31
CA GLY A 233 -21.88 8.99 21.17
C GLY A 233 -20.73 8.92 20.18
N TYR A 234 -21.05 8.64 18.92
CA TYR A 234 -20.09 8.64 17.84
C TYR A 234 -20.23 9.89 16.99
N GLU A 235 -19.11 10.49 16.62
CA GLU A 235 -19.04 11.53 15.61
C GLU A 235 -18.60 10.89 14.28
N ILE A 236 -19.42 11.09 13.24
CA ILE A 236 -19.21 10.57 11.90
C ILE A 236 -18.72 11.71 11.02
N TYR A 237 -17.53 11.55 10.46
CA TYR A 237 -16.92 12.45 9.51
C TYR A 237 -16.81 11.81 8.14
N TYR A 238 -16.72 12.61 7.08
CA TYR A 238 -16.52 12.12 5.73
C TYR A 238 -15.62 13.02 4.88
N SER A 239 -15.04 12.45 3.83
CA SER A 239 -14.28 13.15 2.79
C SER A 239 -14.32 12.34 1.49
N GLU A 240 -14.18 12.99 0.34
CA GLU A 240 -14.01 12.31 -0.95
C GLU A 240 -12.56 11.81 -1.15
N GLU A 241 -11.62 12.34 -0.34
CA GLU A 241 -10.19 12.01 -0.37
C GLU A 241 -9.74 11.38 0.95
N ILE A 242 -8.97 10.28 0.90
CA ILE A 242 -8.58 9.55 2.12
C ILE A 242 -7.64 10.36 3.04
N THR A 243 -6.82 11.22 2.43
CA THR A 243 -5.92 12.19 3.06
C THR A 243 -6.50 13.60 3.09
N GLY A 244 -7.72 13.80 2.58
CA GLY A 244 -8.38 15.10 2.54
C GLY A 244 -8.83 15.58 3.92
N SER A 245 -9.38 16.80 3.93
CA SER A 245 -10.03 17.35 5.12
C SER A 245 -11.37 16.65 5.34
N PHE A 246 -11.53 16.02 6.51
CA PHE A 246 -12.74 15.34 6.92
C PHE A 246 -13.73 16.36 7.53
N GLN A 247 -14.97 16.36 7.05
CA GLN A 247 -16.05 17.22 7.55
C GLN A 247 -17.01 16.42 8.42
N LEU A 248 -17.56 17.03 9.48
CA LEU A 248 -18.55 16.37 10.33
C LEU A 248 -19.83 16.17 9.53
N HIS A 249 -20.23 14.92 9.34
CA HIS A 249 -21.52 14.55 8.73
C HIS A 249 -22.63 14.57 9.78
N GLY A 250 -22.37 14.03 10.96
CA GLY A 250 -23.34 14.00 12.06
C GLY A 250 -22.89 13.15 13.23
N THR A 251 -23.80 12.96 14.18
CA THR A 251 -23.53 12.23 15.43
C THR A 251 -24.61 11.18 15.70
N THR A 252 -24.28 10.19 16.52
CA THR A 252 -25.28 9.26 17.07
C THR A 252 -25.84 9.78 18.39
N ALA A 253 -27.04 9.31 18.74
CA ALA A 253 -27.69 9.67 19.99
C ALA A 253 -26.93 9.17 21.23
N ASP A 254 -26.34 7.98 21.13
CA ASP A 254 -25.59 7.35 22.20
C ASP A 254 -24.41 6.50 21.68
N LYS A 255 -23.66 5.91 22.61
CA LYS A 255 -22.55 4.98 22.34
C LYS A 255 -23.00 3.54 22.07
N ASN A 256 -24.28 3.21 22.19
CA ASN A 256 -24.83 1.89 21.84
C ASN A 256 -25.13 1.76 20.34
N ALA A 257 -25.21 2.88 19.61
CA ALA A 257 -25.43 2.89 18.17
C ALA A 257 -24.43 1.99 17.44
N THR A 258 -24.97 1.09 16.61
CA THR A 258 -24.22 0.11 15.80
C THR A 258 -24.21 0.45 14.31
N SER A 259 -24.98 1.47 13.91
CA SER A 259 -25.11 1.90 12.52
C SER A 259 -25.47 3.37 12.38
N TYR A 260 -25.19 3.91 11.20
CA TYR A 260 -25.55 5.28 10.82
C TYR A 260 -25.81 5.34 9.31
N LEU A 261 -26.91 5.99 8.91
CA LEU A 261 -27.22 6.24 7.51
C LEU A 261 -26.70 7.63 7.14
N ALA A 262 -25.60 7.68 6.38
CA ALA A 262 -25.05 8.93 5.86
C ALA A 262 -25.82 9.32 4.60
N THR A 263 -26.61 10.40 4.66
CA THR A 263 -27.51 10.88 3.59
C THR A 263 -27.01 12.15 2.94
N GLY A 264 -27.47 12.45 1.72
CA GLY A 264 -27.11 13.68 1.02
C GLY A 264 -25.77 13.60 0.28
N LEU A 265 -25.36 12.37 -0.06
CA LEU A 265 -24.15 12.06 -0.81
C LEU A 265 -24.43 12.12 -2.31
N ASN A 266 -23.40 12.41 -3.11
CA ASN A 266 -23.51 12.43 -4.56
C ASN A 266 -23.55 10.98 -5.12
N PRO A 267 -24.36 10.69 -6.16
CA PRO A 267 -24.40 9.36 -6.79
C PRO A 267 -23.12 8.98 -7.55
N GLY A 268 -22.75 7.70 -7.48
CA GLY A 268 -21.56 7.17 -8.16
C GLY A 268 -20.24 7.77 -7.65
N THR A 269 -20.23 8.29 -6.42
CA THR A 269 -19.09 9.00 -5.83
C THR A 269 -18.50 8.19 -4.68
N ARG A 270 -17.17 8.14 -4.62
CA ARG A 270 -16.45 7.49 -3.52
C ARG A 270 -16.38 8.41 -2.32
N TYR A 271 -16.69 7.87 -1.14
CA TYR A 271 -16.52 8.55 0.14
C TYR A 271 -15.69 7.71 1.11
N TYR A 272 -14.87 8.39 1.91
CA TYR A 272 -14.19 7.87 3.09
C TYR A 272 -14.87 8.43 4.33
N PHE A 273 -15.23 7.56 5.27
CA PHE A 273 -15.82 7.92 6.54
C PHE A 273 -14.83 7.69 7.67
N GLY A 274 -14.76 8.64 8.60
CA GLY A 274 -14.05 8.52 9.86
C GLY A 274 -15.05 8.52 11.01
N ILE A 275 -14.93 7.59 11.95
CA ILE A 275 -15.75 7.55 13.16
C ILE A 275 -14.87 7.60 14.40
N ARG A 276 -15.23 8.44 15.35
CA ARG A 276 -14.62 8.49 16.68
C ARG A 276 -15.69 8.52 17.76
N THR A 277 -15.36 7.99 18.93
CA THR A 277 -16.22 8.10 20.11
C THR A 277 -15.95 9.43 20.79
N LEU A 278 -17.01 10.09 21.27
CA LEU A 278 -16.99 11.25 22.13
C LEU A 278 -17.68 10.91 23.47
N THR A 279 -17.01 11.21 24.58
CA THR A 279 -17.59 11.22 25.92
C THR A 279 -17.51 12.65 26.47
N PRO A 280 -18.64 13.31 26.78
CA PRO A 280 -18.62 14.66 27.35
C PRO A 280 -18.08 14.65 28.79
N PRO A 281 -17.76 15.82 29.36
CA PRO A 281 -17.48 15.95 30.79
C PRO A 281 -18.66 15.40 31.63
N HIS A 282 -18.35 14.72 32.72
CA HIS A 282 -19.32 14.08 33.62
C HIS A 282 -18.68 13.80 34.99
N GLY A 283 -19.46 13.88 36.07
CA GLY A 283 -18.97 13.56 37.42
C GLY A 283 -17.65 14.28 37.76
N ALA A 284 -16.61 13.52 38.08
CA ALA A 284 -15.26 14.02 38.36
C ALA A 284 -14.39 14.23 37.09
N GLN A 285 -14.82 13.71 35.94
CA GLN A 285 -14.16 13.94 34.65
C GLN A 285 -14.58 15.29 34.09
N SER A 286 -13.68 16.28 34.20
CA SER A 286 -13.89 17.63 33.68
C SER A 286 -13.58 17.78 32.18
N ASN A 287 -12.96 16.78 31.55
CA ASN A 287 -12.58 16.81 30.14
C ASN A 287 -13.61 16.11 29.25
N ALA A 288 -13.80 16.66 28.04
CA ALA A 288 -14.36 15.88 26.95
C ALA A 288 -13.28 14.93 26.41
N LEU A 289 -13.62 13.66 26.27
CA LEU A 289 -12.71 12.65 25.74
C LEU A 289 -13.14 12.24 24.34
N SER A 290 -12.18 12.23 23.41
CA SER A 290 -12.39 11.76 22.05
C SER A 290 -11.38 10.69 21.70
N SER A 291 -11.85 9.60 21.10
CA SER A 291 -10.97 8.57 20.58
C SER A 291 -10.24 9.03 19.31
N GLN A 292 -9.15 8.33 18.96
CA GLN A 292 -8.65 8.39 17.59
C GLN A 292 -9.73 7.87 16.63
N PRO A 293 -9.89 8.47 15.44
CA PRO A 293 -10.87 8.02 14.47
C PRO A 293 -10.41 6.73 13.78
N ILE A 294 -11.34 5.81 13.51
CA ILE A 294 -11.13 4.72 12.55
C ILE A 294 -11.81 5.06 11.24
N LYS A 295 -11.25 4.61 10.12
CA LYS A 295 -11.72 4.96 8.77
C LYS A 295 -12.19 3.75 7.98
N SER A 296 -13.17 3.96 7.09
CA SER A 296 -13.63 3.01 6.06
C SER A 296 -14.08 3.79 4.83
N GLY A 297 -14.14 3.16 3.65
CA GLY A 297 -14.65 3.79 2.43
C GLY A 297 -15.75 2.99 1.73
N GLY A 298 -16.48 3.64 0.84
CA GLY A 298 -17.46 3.03 -0.04
C GLY A 298 -17.93 3.99 -1.14
N VAL A 299 -18.57 3.45 -2.18
CA VAL A 299 -19.07 4.22 -3.32
C VAL A 299 -20.59 4.17 -3.36
N THR A 300 -21.24 5.33 -3.46
CA THR A 300 -22.69 5.41 -3.66
C THR A 300 -23.09 4.77 -4.99
N LYS A 301 -24.32 4.24 -5.07
CA LYS A 301 -24.83 3.70 -6.35
C LYS A 301 -24.98 4.84 -7.36
N ALA A 302 -24.56 4.61 -8.61
CA ALA A 302 -24.81 5.54 -9.69
C ALA A 302 -26.31 5.61 -10.02
N THR A 303 -26.76 6.74 -10.55
CA THR A 303 -28.16 6.90 -11.01
C THR A 303 -28.42 6.11 -12.29
N ASN A 304 -27.44 6.10 -13.20
CA ASN A 304 -27.50 5.41 -14.47
C ASN A 304 -26.16 4.71 -14.73
N GLY A 305 -26.23 3.54 -15.36
CA GLY A 305 -25.05 2.84 -15.83
C GLY A 305 -24.28 2.07 -14.77
N ASN A 306 -23.25 1.40 -15.25
CA ASN A 306 -22.36 0.52 -14.51
C ASN A 306 -21.02 0.41 -15.25
N VAL A 307 -20.02 -0.12 -14.56
CA VAL A 307 -18.71 -0.43 -15.12
C VAL A 307 -18.53 -1.95 -15.12
N VAL A 308 -18.08 -2.50 -16.23
CA VAL A 308 -17.65 -3.89 -16.32
C VAL A 308 -16.14 -3.94 -16.57
N VAL A 309 -15.46 -4.79 -15.81
CA VAL A 309 -14.03 -5.10 -16.01
C VAL A 309 -13.93 -6.52 -16.54
N ALA A 310 -13.46 -6.66 -17.78
CA ALA A 310 -13.04 -7.92 -18.38
C ALA A 310 -11.56 -8.15 -18.05
N ALA A 311 -11.29 -8.97 -17.03
CA ALA A 311 -9.94 -9.31 -16.60
C ALA A 311 -9.55 -10.67 -17.18
N TYR A 312 -8.48 -10.69 -17.98
CA TYR A 312 -7.94 -11.89 -18.62
C TYR A 312 -6.60 -12.21 -17.98
N PHE A 313 -6.52 -13.32 -17.25
CA PHE A 313 -5.33 -13.70 -16.48
C PHE A 313 -4.87 -15.13 -16.83
N PRO A 314 -4.11 -15.28 -17.93
CA PRO A 314 -3.45 -16.52 -18.31
C PRO A 314 -2.28 -16.76 -17.36
N ALA A 315 -2.55 -17.46 -16.26
CA ALA A 315 -1.61 -17.68 -15.16
C ALA A 315 -1.10 -19.12 -15.12
N ASP A 316 -1.25 -19.88 -16.22
CA ASP A 316 -0.64 -21.19 -16.44
C ASP A 316 0.88 -21.04 -16.62
N ASN A 317 1.54 -20.63 -15.53
CA ASN A 317 2.96 -20.28 -15.38
C ASN A 317 3.25 -20.01 -13.89
N ASP A 318 4.40 -19.41 -13.56
CA ASP A 318 4.79 -19.10 -12.17
C ASP A 318 3.81 -18.15 -11.42
N LEU A 319 2.90 -17.49 -12.16
CA LEU A 319 1.87 -16.63 -11.61
C LEU A 319 0.61 -17.37 -11.14
N ALA A 320 0.48 -18.69 -11.35
CA ALA A 320 -0.65 -19.49 -10.86
C ALA A 320 -0.88 -19.29 -9.35
N SER A 321 0.21 -19.21 -8.59
CA SER A 321 0.21 -18.93 -7.15
C SER A 321 -0.47 -17.59 -6.77
N GLN A 322 -0.61 -16.67 -7.72
CA GLN A 322 -1.19 -15.34 -7.54
C GLN A 322 -2.70 -15.29 -7.80
N ILE A 323 -3.32 -16.32 -8.40
CA ILE A 323 -4.77 -16.37 -8.70
C ILE A 323 -5.62 -15.99 -7.48
N ARG A 324 -5.32 -16.59 -6.32
CA ARG A 324 -6.05 -16.30 -5.06
C ARG A 324 -5.87 -14.85 -4.61
N TYR A 325 -4.66 -14.31 -4.77
CA TYR A 325 -4.33 -12.94 -4.43
C TYR A 325 -5.13 -11.99 -5.33
N VAL A 326 -5.00 -12.11 -6.66
CA VAL A 326 -5.73 -11.35 -7.68
C VAL A 326 -7.24 -11.38 -7.45
N THR A 327 -7.83 -12.57 -7.32
CA THR A 327 -9.28 -12.76 -7.09
C THR A 327 -9.73 -12.05 -5.82
N THR A 328 -8.93 -12.10 -4.75
CA THR A 328 -9.24 -11.40 -3.49
C THR A 328 -9.22 -9.88 -3.64
N ARG A 329 -8.36 -9.32 -4.50
CA ARG A 329 -8.29 -7.87 -4.74
C ARG A 329 -9.51 -7.41 -5.54
N PHE A 330 -9.91 -8.11 -6.60
CA PHE A 330 -11.17 -7.81 -7.29
C PHE A 330 -12.39 -7.93 -6.37
N ARG A 331 -12.45 -8.99 -5.55
CA ARG A 331 -13.52 -9.17 -4.54
C ARG A 331 -13.61 -8.00 -3.57
N ARG A 332 -12.48 -7.53 -3.05
CA ARG A 332 -12.44 -6.39 -2.11
C ARG A 332 -12.85 -5.08 -2.78
N GLY A 333 -12.48 -4.87 -4.04
CA GLY A 333 -12.88 -3.68 -4.80
C GLY A 333 -14.39 -3.61 -5.02
N THR A 334 -14.98 -4.71 -5.51
CA THR A 334 -16.44 -4.80 -5.76
C THR A 334 -17.26 -4.79 -4.47
N LEU A 335 -16.71 -5.24 -3.34
CA LEU A 335 -17.37 -5.17 -2.03
C LEU A 335 -17.67 -3.72 -1.60
N ILE A 336 -16.81 -2.77 -1.98
CA ILE A 336 -16.96 -1.36 -1.59
C ILE A 336 -17.47 -0.47 -2.73
N ASN A 337 -17.58 -1.01 -3.95
CA ASN A 337 -18.11 -0.31 -5.11
C ASN A 337 -19.20 -1.14 -5.82
N PRO A 338 -20.49 -0.86 -5.55
CA PRO A 338 -21.60 -1.63 -6.11
C PRO A 338 -21.82 -1.36 -7.61
N ASN A 339 -21.10 -0.41 -8.20
CA ASN A 339 -21.25 -0.02 -9.61
C ASN A 339 -20.36 -0.83 -10.55
N VAL A 340 -19.49 -1.69 -10.00
CA VAL A 340 -18.50 -2.45 -10.78
C VAL A 340 -18.81 -3.93 -10.73
N THR A 341 -18.84 -4.56 -11.89
CA THR A 341 -18.85 -6.02 -12.06
C THR A 341 -17.55 -6.44 -12.73
N VAL A 342 -16.93 -7.52 -12.25
CA VAL A 342 -15.69 -8.06 -12.83
C VAL A 342 -15.99 -9.45 -13.37
N LEU A 343 -15.59 -9.70 -14.60
CA LEU A 343 -15.50 -11.02 -15.19
C LEU A 343 -14.01 -11.35 -15.29
N LEU A 344 -13.56 -12.33 -14.54
CA LEU A 344 -12.16 -12.73 -14.43
C LEU A 344 -12.01 -14.13 -15.03
N LEU A 345 -11.41 -14.22 -16.21
CA LEU A 345 -10.94 -15.48 -16.77
C LEU A 345 -9.56 -15.77 -16.18
N ILE A 346 -9.42 -16.91 -15.50
CA ILE A 346 -8.17 -17.43 -14.98
C ILE A 346 -7.89 -18.78 -15.61
N ASP A 347 -6.60 -19.09 -15.68
CA ASP A 347 -6.04 -20.35 -16.15
C ASP A 347 -4.80 -20.58 -15.29
N GLY A 348 -4.73 -21.68 -14.55
CA GLY A 348 -3.66 -21.99 -13.60
C GLY A 348 -2.72 -23.07 -14.12
N ASP A 349 -1.83 -23.55 -13.25
CA ASP A 349 -0.73 -24.46 -13.61
C ASP A 349 -1.12 -25.94 -13.63
N GLN A 350 -2.42 -26.25 -13.62
CA GLN A 350 -2.95 -27.61 -13.57
C GLN A 350 -3.96 -27.84 -14.68
N ASP A 351 -3.90 -29.02 -15.31
CA ASP A 351 -4.93 -29.46 -16.25
C ASP A 351 -6.36 -29.31 -15.65
N ASP A 352 -7.29 -28.84 -16.49
CA ASP A 352 -8.72 -28.65 -16.22
C ASP A 352 -9.03 -27.55 -15.19
N ASP A 353 -8.21 -26.50 -15.11
CA ASP A 353 -8.36 -25.44 -14.11
C ASP A 353 -8.73 -24.04 -14.67
N THR A 354 -8.97 -23.94 -15.99
CA THR A 354 -9.52 -22.71 -16.59
C THR A 354 -10.90 -22.38 -16.00
N GLN A 355 -11.04 -21.17 -15.45
CA GLN A 355 -12.28 -20.71 -14.83
C GLN A 355 -12.66 -19.31 -15.28
N LEU A 356 -13.94 -19.11 -15.57
CA LEU A 356 -14.52 -17.77 -15.67
C LEU A 356 -15.30 -17.44 -14.39
N LEU A 357 -14.78 -16.47 -13.63
CA LEU A 357 -15.34 -16.01 -12.36
C LEU A 357 -16.12 -14.70 -12.54
N LEU A 358 -17.37 -14.68 -12.08
CA LEU A 358 -18.16 -13.47 -11.89
C LEU A 358 -17.95 -12.93 -10.47
N ILE A 359 -17.43 -11.71 -10.37
CA ILE A 359 -17.18 -11.03 -9.09
C ILE A 359 -18.02 -9.76 -9.01
N ARG A 360 -18.96 -9.73 -8.07
CA ARG A 360 -19.88 -8.61 -7.86
C ARG A 360 -20.29 -8.53 -6.40
N ASP A 361 -20.42 -7.31 -5.86
CA ASP A 361 -20.84 -7.06 -4.48
C ASP A 361 -20.00 -7.86 -3.43
N GLY A 362 -18.72 -8.10 -3.75
CA GLY A 362 -17.81 -8.88 -2.90
C GLY A 362 -18.05 -10.39 -2.89
N VAL A 363 -18.91 -10.91 -3.78
CA VAL A 363 -19.16 -12.34 -3.98
C VAL A 363 -18.42 -12.81 -5.23
N VAL A 364 -17.79 -13.99 -5.15
CA VAL A 364 -17.12 -14.66 -6.28
C VAL A 364 -17.96 -15.87 -6.66
N THR A 365 -18.37 -15.96 -7.93
CA THR A 365 -19.22 -17.03 -8.46
C THR A 365 -18.54 -17.64 -9.68
N LEU A 366 -18.36 -18.97 -9.69
CA LEU A 366 -17.92 -19.68 -10.89
C LEU A 366 -19.05 -19.73 -11.92
N THR A 367 -18.74 -19.41 -13.17
CA THR A 367 -19.68 -19.49 -14.29
C THR A 367 -19.51 -20.81 -15.06
N THR A 368 -20.51 -21.19 -15.85
CA THR A 368 -20.45 -22.36 -16.75
C THR A 368 -19.98 -22.02 -18.16
N ALA A 369 -19.69 -20.74 -18.46
CA ALA A 369 -19.53 -20.24 -19.83
C ALA A 369 -18.38 -20.91 -20.61
N VAL A 370 -17.26 -21.22 -19.94
CA VAL A 370 -16.12 -21.92 -20.56
C VAL A 370 -16.57 -23.31 -21.03
N GLN A 371 -17.19 -24.08 -20.14
CA GLN A 371 -17.73 -25.41 -20.45
C GLN A 371 -18.83 -25.35 -21.52
N ASP A 372 -19.72 -24.35 -21.46
CA ASP A 372 -20.85 -24.21 -22.38
C ASP A 372 -20.40 -23.87 -23.81
N GLU A 373 -19.35 -23.05 -23.96
CA GLU A 373 -18.81 -22.66 -25.27
C GLU A 373 -17.86 -23.72 -25.83
N TRP A 374 -16.86 -24.12 -25.04
CA TRP A 374 -15.71 -24.88 -25.55
C TRP A 374 -15.83 -26.37 -25.29
N ASN A 375 -16.81 -26.80 -24.49
CA ASN A 375 -16.99 -28.19 -24.08
C ASN A 375 -15.71 -28.80 -23.44
N THR A 376 -14.94 -27.97 -22.75
CA THR A 376 -13.70 -28.29 -22.02
C THR A 376 -13.60 -27.40 -20.79
N THR A 377 -12.76 -27.81 -19.84
CA THR A 377 -12.35 -27.03 -18.65
C THR A 377 -10.92 -26.53 -18.75
N GLU A 378 -10.21 -26.90 -19.82
CA GLU A 378 -8.85 -26.45 -20.14
C GLU A 378 -8.87 -25.71 -21.47
N LEU A 379 -8.49 -24.43 -21.45
CA LEU A 379 -8.33 -23.59 -22.64
C LEU A 379 -6.87 -23.25 -22.85
N ASP A 380 -6.44 -23.26 -24.10
CA ASP A 380 -5.19 -22.61 -24.50
C ASP A 380 -5.38 -21.09 -24.41
N THR A 381 -5.02 -20.48 -23.27
CA THR A 381 -5.25 -19.05 -23.06
C THR A 381 -4.29 -18.14 -23.83
N ALA A 382 -3.33 -18.72 -24.55
CA ALA A 382 -2.52 -18.04 -25.55
C ALA A 382 -3.17 -18.03 -26.95
N ASP A 383 -4.25 -18.78 -27.19
CA ASP A 383 -5.02 -18.72 -28.43
C ASP A 383 -5.81 -17.41 -28.54
N PRO A 384 -5.59 -16.57 -29.57
CA PRO A 384 -6.32 -15.30 -29.74
C PRO A 384 -7.84 -15.46 -29.83
N ARG A 385 -8.34 -16.63 -30.26
CA ARG A 385 -9.77 -16.92 -30.33
C ARG A 385 -10.41 -16.99 -28.94
N VAL A 386 -9.66 -17.43 -27.93
CA VAL A 386 -10.13 -17.47 -26.53
C VAL A 386 -10.29 -16.05 -26.00
N LEU A 387 -9.30 -15.17 -26.21
CA LEU A 387 -9.39 -13.76 -25.82
C LEU A 387 -10.53 -13.05 -26.55
N GLN A 388 -10.65 -13.24 -27.87
CA GLN A 388 -11.75 -12.68 -28.66
C GLN A 388 -13.12 -13.13 -28.12
N TRP A 389 -13.29 -14.44 -27.90
CA TRP A 389 -14.52 -14.99 -27.35
C TRP A 389 -14.82 -14.40 -25.97
N PHE A 390 -13.85 -14.38 -25.07
CA PHE A 390 -14.03 -13.85 -23.72
C PHE A 390 -14.51 -12.40 -23.75
N LEU A 391 -13.83 -11.54 -24.53
CA LEU A 391 -14.19 -10.12 -24.61
C LEU A 391 -15.57 -9.90 -25.23
N THR A 392 -15.90 -10.65 -26.29
CA THR A 392 -17.23 -10.57 -26.92
C THR A 392 -18.33 -11.09 -26.00
N TYR A 393 -18.09 -12.22 -25.31
CA TYR A 393 -18.98 -12.78 -24.29
C TYR A 393 -19.27 -11.77 -23.18
N VAL A 394 -18.23 -11.13 -22.63
CA VAL A 394 -18.40 -10.12 -21.56
C VAL A 394 -19.28 -8.97 -22.04
N ARG A 395 -19.04 -8.43 -23.24
CA ARG A 395 -19.85 -7.31 -23.79
C ARG A 395 -21.30 -7.70 -24.01
N GLN A 396 -21.55 -8.92 -24.49
CA GLN A 396 -22.90 -9.40 -24.81
C GLN A 396 -23.70 -9.76 -23.57
N GLN A 397 -23.09 -10.48 -22.62
CA GLN A 397 -23.79 -10.98 -21.43
C GLN A 397 -23.84 -9.94 -20.29
N TYR A 398 -22.88 -9.01 -20.27
CA TYR A 398 -22.76 -7.99 -19.23
C TYR A 398 -22.63 -6.59 -19.85
N PRO A 399 -23.68 -6.09 -20.53
CA PRO A 399 -23.66 -4.76 -21.11
C PRO A 399 -23.42 -3.71 -20.02
N ALA A 400 -22.54 -2.75 -20.33
CA ALA A 400 -22.16 -1.71 -19.39
C ALA A 400 -21.97 -0.36 -20.07
N THR A 401 -22.11 0.70 -19.28
CA THR A 401 -21.81 2.07 -19.72
C THR A 401 -20.33 2.26 -19.94
N LYS A 402 -19.50 1.59 -19.13
CA LYS A 402 -18.04 1.60 -19.24
C LYS A 402 -17.52 0.17 -19.27
N THR A 403 -16.68 -0.14 -20.26
CA THR A 403 -16.03 -1.45 -20.37
C THR A 403 -14.52 -1.28 -20.30
N ILE A 404 -13.92 -1.90 -19.30
CA ILE A 404 -12.49 -1.89 -19.02
C ILE A 404 -11.94 -3.28 -19.31
N VAL A 405 -10.87 -3.39 -20.07
CA VAL A 405 -10.14 -4.64 -20.29
C VAL A 405 -8.86 -4.59 -19.47
N SER A 406 -8.57 -5.65 -18.71
CA SER A 406 -7.32 -5.81 -17.98
C SER A 406 -6.64 -7.09 -18.47
N LEU A 407 -5.59 -6.94 -19.27
CA LEU A 407 -4.76 -8.05 -19.74
C LEU A 407 -3.63 -8.22 -18.73
N MET A 408 -3.57 -9.38 -18.10
CA MET A 408 -2.73 -9.64 -16.93
C MET A 408 -1.69 -10.72 -17.24
N GLY A 409 -0.66 -10.80 -16.42
CA GLY A 409 0.35 -11.87 -16.48
C GLY A 409 1.71 -11.36 -16.89
N HIS A 410 2.55 -12.25 -17.42
CA HIS A 410 3.81 -11.84 -18.02
C HIS A 410 3.58 -11.05 -19.31
N GLY A 411 4.59 -10.28 -19.70
CA GLY A 411 4.56 -9.49 -20.92
C GLY A 411 5.91 -9.45 -21.58
N LEU A 412 5.89 -9.64 -22.90
CA LEU A 412 7.02 -9.41 -23.78
C LEU A 412 6.50 -8.58 -24.95
N ALA A 413 7.01 -7.37 -25.08
CA ALA A 413 6.57 -6.47 -26.12
C ALA A 413 7.45 -6.69 -27.36
N LEU A 414 7.12 -7.73 -28.10
CA LEU A 414 7.77 -8.06 -29.36
C LEU A 414 7.25 -7.13 -30.46
N ALA A 415 8.16 -6.70 -31.33
CA ALA A 415 7.77 -5.98 -32.54
C ALA A 415 6.95 -6.94 -33.44
N PRO A 416 5.74 -6.53 -33.89
CA PRO A 416 4.83 -7.39 -34.66
C PRO A 416 5.38 -7.81 -36.03
N GLU A 417 6.42 -7.14 -36.52
CA GLU A 417 7.06 -7.44 -37.81
C GLU A 417 8.16 -8.51 -37.73
N ILE A 418 8.55 -8.95 -36.53
CA ILE A 418 9.58 -9.98 -36.38
C ILE A 418 8.90 -11.33 -36.28
N ASP A 419 8.99 -12.12 -37.35
CA ASP A 419 8.59 -13.53 -37.35
C ASP A 419 9.65 -14.34 -36.58
N TRP A 420 9.29 -14.80 -35.38
CA TRP A 420 10.17 -15.61 -34.54
C TRP A 420 9.98 -17.08 -34.94
N PRO A 421 11.02 -17.75 -35.47
CA PRO A 421 10.86 -19.13 -35.95
C PRO A 421 10.37 -20.05 -34.82
N ASP A 422 9.40 -20.92 -35.14
CA ASP A 422 8.80 -21.90 -34.22
C ASP A 422 9.82 -22.81 -33.50
N SER A 423 11.03 -22.90 -34.05
CA SER A 423 12.14 -23.62 -33.43
C SER A 423 12.73 -22.82 -32.26
N GLY A 424 11.96 -22.64 -31.19
CA GLY A 424 12.50 -22.24 -29.89
C GLY A 424 13.62 -23.19 -29.50
N ALA A 425 14.73 -22.66 -28.97
CA ALA A 425 15.71 -23.50 -28.31
C ALA A 425 15.03 -24.08 -27.07
N THR A 426 14.49 -25.30 -27.17
CA THR A 426 14.15 -26.11 -26.00
C THR A 426 15.44 -26.31 -25.25
N ALA A 427 15.71 -25.48 -24.23
CA ALA A 427 16.79 -25.76 -23.30
C ALA A 427 16.34 -26.99 -22.52
N GLN A 428 16.70 -28.19 -23.01
CA GLN A 428 16.54 -29.39 -22.21
C GLN A 428 17.39 -29.21 -20.95
N VAL A 429 16.73 -28.92 -19.84
CA VAL A 429 17.34 -28.87 -18.52
C VAL A 429 17.73 -30.30 -18.16
N THR A 430 18.93 -30.72 -18.58
CA THR A 430 19.58 -31.87 -17.98
C THR A 430 20.22 -31.42 -16.67
N SER A 431 20.18 -32.29 -15.65
CA SER A 431 20.50 -32.01 -14.24
C SER A 431 21.98 -31.69 -13.94
N ALA A 432 22.73 -31.12 -14.88
CA ALA A 432 24.11 -30.70 -14.71
C ALA A 432 24.26 -29.27 -15.24
N GLY A 433 24.21 -28.30 -14.32
CA GLY A 433 24.11 -26.86 -14.56
C GLY A 433 25.29 -26.16 -15.26
N THR A 434 25.73 -26.64 -16.42
CA THR A 434 26.65 -25.92 -17.29
C THR A 434 26.44 -26.32 -18.76
N GLU A 435 25.77 -25.48 -19.56
CA GLU A 435 26.18 -25.35 -20.96
C GLU A 435 25.82 -23.98 -21.57
N ARG A 436 26.76 -23.46 -22.36
CA ARG A 436 26.64 -22.26 -23.17
C ARG A 436 25.66 -22.52 -24.31
N ALA A 437 24.62 -21.68 -24.42
CA ALA A 437 23.79 -21.60 -25.62
C ALA A 437 24.70 -21.54 -26.86
N SER A 438 24.53 -22.51 -27.76
CA SER A 438 25.23 -22.54 -29.05
C SER A 438 24.97 -21.23 -29.78
N ARG A 439 26.03 -20.59 -30.29
CA ARG A 439 25.93 -19.37 -31.10
C ARG A 439 25.00 -19.64 -32.29
N VAL A 440 23.77 -19.12 -32.22
CA VAL A 440 22.88 -19.00 -33.36
C VAL A 440 23.56 -18.08 -34.36
N THR A 441 23.86 -18.60 -35.54
CA THR A 441 24.46 -17.87 -36.66
C THR A 441 23.38 -17.02 -37.33
N ASN A 442 23.57 -15.70 -37.34
CA ASN A 442 22.88 -14.70 -38.18
C ASN A 442 21.33 -14.62 -38.14
N GLY A 443 20.69 -15.09 -37.07
CA GLY A 443 19.27 -14.82 -36.78
C GLY A 443 19.10 -14.29 -35.36
N PHE A 444 18.06 -13.50 -35.11
CA PHE A 444 17.63 -13.22 -33.73
C PHE A 444 17.36 -14.57 -33.03
N PRO A 445 17.95 -14.84 -31.85
CA PRO A 445 17.71 -16.09 -31.14
C PRO A 445 16.22 -16.16 -30.82
N PRO A 446 15.53 -17.31 -30.96
CA PRO A 446 14.10 -17.42 -30.67
C PRO A 446 13.80 -17.16 -29.18
N LEU A 447 12.56 -16.78 -28.83
CA LEU A 447 12.18 -16.58 -27.43
C LEU A 447 12.25 -17.95 -26.72
N PRO A 448 12.75 -18.01 -25.48
CA PRO A 448 12.69 -19.22 -24.69
C PRO A 448 11.23 -19.67 -24.57
N ARG A 449 10.88 -20.83 -25.16
CA ARG A 449 9.57 -21.48 -24.96
C ARG A 449 9.64 -22.41 -23.75
N GLY A 450 8.57 -22.46 -22.97
CA GLY A 450 8.41 -23.38 -21.84
C GLY A 450 9.26 -23.06 -20.63
N TRP A 451 9.49 -21.77 -20.37
CA TRP A 451 10.03 -21.31 -19.11
C TRP A 451 8.87 -20.75 -18.29
N ASP A 452 8.77 -21.16 -17.03
CA ASP A 452 7.67 -20.78 -16.15
C ASP A 452 7.56 -19.25 -15.92
N ASP A 453 8.62 -18.48 -16.23
CA ASP A 453 8.67 -17.01 -16.04
C ASP A 453 8.34 -16.22 -17.34
N MET A 454 7.69 -16.86 -18.34
CA MET A 454 7.39 -16.28 -19.65
C MET A 454 5.87 -16.18 -19.87
N PRO A 455 5.38 -15.35 -20.83
CA PRO A 455 3.93 -15.19 -21.10
C PRO A 455 3.30 -16.39 -21.80
N ASN A 456 3.91 -17.57 -21.66
CA ASN A 456 3.41 -18.78 -22.25
C ASN A 456 2.40 -19.47 -21.33
N ASP A 457 1.55 -20.25 -21.98
CA ASP A 457 0.80 -21.38 -21.42
C ASP A 457 1.80 -22.54 -21.25
N VAL A 458 1.84 -23.18 -20.09
CA VAL A 458 2.79 -24.26 -19.78
C VAL A 458 2.31 -25.59 -20.36
N THR A 459 1.00 -25.79 -20.48
CA THR A 459 0.38 -26.98 -21.06
C THR A 459 0.84 -27.21 -22.51
N ASN A 460 1.00 -26.15 -23.29
CA ASN A 460 1.40 -26.25 -24.70
C ASN A 460 2.63 -25.41 -25.10
N ASN A 461 3.20 -24.62 -24.18
CA ASN A 461 4.34 -23.70 -24.41
C ASN A 461 4.09 -22.63 -25.49
N SER A 462 2.82 -22.29 -25.73
CA SER A 462 2.41 -21.26 -26.68
C SER A 462 2.29 -19.90 -25.99
N TYR A 463 2.36 -18.80 -26.76
CA TYR A 463 2.20 -17.44 -26.26
C TYR A 463 1.42 -16.63 -27.30
N MET A 464 0.71 -15.59 -26.84
CA MET A 464 0.00 -14.67 -27.73
C MET A 464 0.95 -13.58 -28.24
N SER A 465 1.15 -13.46 -29.54
CA SER A 465 1.95 -12.37 -30.11
C SER A 465 1.21 -11.03 -30.04
N THR A 466 1.94 -9.93 -30.20
CA THR A 466 1.35 -8.58 -30.31
C THR A 466 0.26 -8.50 -31.38
N THR A 467 0.48 -9.15 -32.53
CA THR A 467 -0.46 -9.22 -33.64
C THR A 467 -1.70 -10.03 -33.26
N ASP A 468 -1.53 -11.18 -32.60
CA ASP A 468 -2.64 -12.02 -32.12
C ASP A 468 -3.55 -11.26 -31.14
N VAL A 469 -2.94 -10.52 -30.19
CA VAL A 469 -3.67 -9.63 -29.28
C VAL A 469 -4.43 -8.56 -30.07
N GLY A 470 -3.79 -7.96 -31.07
CA GLY A 470 -4.37 -6.97 -31.97
C GLY A 470 -5.60 -7.48 -32.71
N GLU A 471 -5.49 -8.65 -33.33
CA GLU A 471 -6.58 -9.30 -34.04
C GLU A 471 -7.76 -9.61 -33.11
N ALA A 472 -7.48 -10.18 -31.92
CA ALA A 472 -8.51 -10.49 -30.93
C ALA A 472 -9.25 -9.24 -30.44
N LEU A 473 -8.52 -8.16 -30.11
CA LEU A 473 -9.11 -6.90 -29.65
C LEU A 473 -9.87 -6.18 -30.77
N MET A 474 -9.35 -6.16 -32.00
CA MET A 474 -10.03 -5.58 -33.16
C MET A 474 -11.33 -6.33 -33.46
N ALA A 475 -11.32 -7.66 -33.42
CA ALA A 475 -12.51 -8.47 -33.59
C ALA A 475 -13.55 -8.20 -32.48
N ALA A 476 -13.12 -8.06 -31.22
CA ALA A 476 -14.00 -7.74 -30.10
C ALA A 476 -14.57 -6.31 -30.11
N THR A 477 -14.05 -5.43 -30.97
CA THR A 477 -14.41 -4.00 -31.06
C THR A 477 -15.03 -3.61 -32.40
N ASP A 478 -15.53 -4.59 -33.17
CA ASP A 478 -16.09 -4.37 -34.51
C ASP A 478 -15.09 -3.61 -35.42
N ASN A 479 -13.83 -4.07 -35.41
CA ASN A 479 -12.69 -3.43 -36.07
C ASN A 479 -12.44 -1.98 -35.62
N GLY A 480 -12.58 -1.72 -34.32
CA GLY A 480 -12.40 -0.41 -33.70
C GLY A 480 -13.60 0.54 -33.85
N ALA A 481 -14.73 0.09 -34.41
CA ALA A 481 -15.95 0.90 -34.46
C ALA A 481 -16.61 1.07 -33.09
N ASN A 482 -16.33 0.16 -32.16
CA ASN A 482 -16.86 0.15 -30.81
C ASN A 482 -15.72 -0.12 -29.79
N PRO A 483 -14.81 0.84 -29.57
CA PRO A 483 -13.66 0.66 -28.69
C PRO A 483 -14.08 0.46 -27.23
N PHE A 484 -13.20 -0.17 -26.45
CA PHE A 484 -13.28 -0.19 -24.99
C PHE A 484 -12.95 1.20 -24.42
N ASP A 485 -13.40 1.50 -23.20
CA ASP A 485 -13.01 2.76 -22.56
C ASP A 485 -11.54 2.73 -22.16
N ILE A 486 -11.09 1.60 -21.58
CA ILE A 486 -9.70 1.40 -21.21
C ILE A 486 -9.27 -0.02 -21.57
N VAL A 487 -8.10 -0.16 -22.17
CA VAL A 487 -7.31 -1.40 -22.18
C VAL A 487 -6.09 -1.19 -21.28
N PHE A 488 -6.03 -1.94 -20.19
CA PHE A 488 -4.91 -1.94 -19.26
C PHE A 488 -4.07 -3.19 -19.48
N PHE A 489 -2.83 -2.98 -19.92
CA PHE A 489 -1.79 -4.01 -19.94
C PHE A 489 -1.09 -4.04 -18.58
N ASP A 490 -1.55 -4.92 -17.69
CA ASP A 490 -0.89 -5.23 -16.42
C ASP A 490 0.18 -6.31 -16.65
N GLN A 491 1.07 -6.01 -17.59
CA GLN A 491 2.08 -6.88 -18.19
C GLN A 491 3.36 -6.09 -18.43
N CYS A 492 4.51 -6.75 -18.35
CA CYS A 492 5.80 -6.11 -18.60
C CYS A 492 5.94 -5.63 -20.06
N PHE A 493 6.60 -4.49 -20.24
CA PHE A 493 7.02 -3.93 -21.53
C PHE A 493 5.91 -3.53 -22.53
N GLN A 494 4.63 -3.80 -22.26
CA GLN A 494 3.51 -3.51 -23.18
C GLN A 494 3.25 -2.02 -23.45
N GLY A 495 3.98 -1.13 -22.77
CA GLY A 495 3.97 0.32 -23.02
C GLY A 495 4.92 0.76 -24.13
N ASN A 496 5.31 -0.14 -25.05
CA ASN A 496 6.08 0.22 -26.23
C ASN A 496 5.17 0.74 -27.35
N LEU A 497 5.72 1.52 -28.29
CA LEU A 497 4.91 2.10 -29.35
C LEU A 497 4.42 1.04 -30.34
N ASP A 498 5.22 0.02 -30.62
CA ASP A 498 4.88 -1.03 -31.58
C ASP A 498 3.63 -1.81 -31.17
N ALA A 499 3.53 -2.24 -29.90
CA ALA A 499 2.34 -2.92 -29.41
C ALA A 499 1.14 -2.00 -29.33
N LEU A 500 1.33 -0.78 -28.83
CA LEU A 500 0.25 0.21 -28.76
C LEU A 500 -0.28 0.60 -30.14
N TYR A 501 0.59 0.67 -31.15
CA TYR A 501 0.21 0.97 -32.53
C TYR A 501 -0.55 -0.18 -33.21
N GLU A 502 -0.35 -1.42 -32.78
CA GLU A 502 -1.17 -2.54 -33.26
C GLU A 502 -2.62 -2.42 -32.75
N VAL A 503 -2.78 -1.98 -31.50
CA VAL A 503 -4.09 -2.00 -30.82
C VAL A 503 -4.81 -0.66 -30.74
N TYR A 504 -4.23 0.46 -31.21
CA TYR A 504 -4.67 1.82 -30.85
C TYR A 504 -6.16 2.16 -31.12
N LYS A 505 -6.81 1.46 -32.05
CA LYS A 505 -8.23 1.67 -32.38
C LYS A 505 -9.19 0.98 -31.42
N THR A 506 -8.68 0.09 -30.57
CA THR A 506 -9.50 -0.82 -29.76
C THR A 506 -9.88 -0.23 -28.41
N ALA A 507 -9.27 0.89 -28.01
CA ALA A 507 -9.61 1.59 -26.77
C ALA A 507 -9.49 3.11 -26.88
N GLU A 508 -10.26 3.84 -26.07
CA GLU A 508 -10.10 5.29 -25.90
C GLU A 508 -8.77 5.60 -25.18
N ILE A 509 -8.47 4.86 -24.11
CA ILE A 509 -7.26 4.99 -23.31
C ILE A 509 -6.55 3.64 -23.17
N PHE A 510 -5.23 3.66 -23.33
CA PHE A 510 -4.36 2.55 -22.96
C PHE A 510 -3.63 2.89 -21.67
N VAL A 511 -3.55 1.93 -20.76
CA VAL A 511 -2.69 2.00 -19.57
C VAL A 511 -1.64 0.90 -19.71
N ALA A 512 -0.36 1.23 -19.56
CA ALA A 512 0.71 0.26 -19.77
C ALA A 512 2.01 0.68 -19.07
N SER A 513 2.95 -0.27 -18.97
CA SER A 513 4.31 -0.04 -18.51
C SER A 513 5.32 -0.22 -19.65
N PRO A 514 6.26 0.72 -19.86
CA PRO A 514 7.35 0.52 -20.81
C PRO A 514 8.45 -0.40 -20.25
N ASN A 515 8.35 -0.82 -18.98
CA ASN A 515 9.37 -1.56 -18.23
C ASN A 515 8.74 -2.78 -17.54
N TYR A 516 9.45 -3.38 -16.58
CA TYR A 516 8.89 -4.39 -15.69
C TYR A 516 7.66 -3.86 -14.94
N ALA A 517 6.51 -4.45 -15.25
CA ALA A 517 5.25 -4.25 -14.55
C ALA A 517 5.10 -5.38 -13.52
N TRP A 518 5.79 -5.26 -12.38
CA TRP A 518 5.61 -6.20 -11.28
C TRP A 518 4.11 -6.31 -10.94
N LEU A 519 3.59 -7.53 -10.72
CA LEU A 519 2.18 -7.77 -10.39
C LEU A 519 1.82 -7.16 -9.01
N VAL A 520 1.58 -5.85 -8.98
CA VAL A 520 1.16 -5.12 -7.77
C VAL A 520 -0.26 -5.54 -7.37
N ALA A 521 -1.10 -5.86 -8.36
CA ALA A 521 -2.53 -6.19 -8.22
C ALA A 521 -3.27 -5.19 -7.31
N ALA A 522 -3.15 -3.89 -7.63
CA ALA A 522 -3.80 -2.81 -6.89
C ALA A 522 -5.32 -2.69 -7.18
N TYR A 523 -5.96 -3.77 -7.66
CA TYR A 523 -7.33 -3.78 -8.19
C TYR A 523 -8.37 -3.24 -7.21
N ASP A 524 -8.33 -3.62 -5.94
CA ASP A 524 -9.24 -3.08 -4.92
C ASP A 524 -9.10 -1.58 -4.72
N LYS A 525 -7.89 -1.04 -4.88
CA LYS A 525 -7.58 0.38 -4.67
C LYS A 525 -8.16 1.23 -5.81
N TYR A 526 -7.96 0.82 -7.07
CA TYR A 526 -8.42 1.63 -8.20
C TYR A 526 -9.88 1.38 -8.58
N ILE A 527 -10.39 0.14 -8.49
CA ILE A 527 -11.79 -0.19 -8.85
C ILE A 527 -12.77 0.56 -7.98
N SER A 528 -12.41 0.80 -6.72
CA SER A 528 -13.24 1.57 -5.83
C SER A 528 -13.39 3.05 -6.24
N GLY A 529 -12.65 3.50 -7.26
CA GLY A 529 -12.70 4.86 -7.83
C GLY A 529 -13.39 4.88 -9.17
N PHE A 530 -13.75 3.72 -9.72
CA PHE A 530 -14.49 3.65 -10.97
C PHE A 530 -15.94 4.05 -10.77
N SER A 531 -16.46 4.79 -11.74
CA SER A 531 -17.83 5.23 -11.78
C SER A 531 -18.25 5.38 -13.23
N PRO A 532 -19.48 5.01 -13.59
CA PRO A 532 -19.98 5.16 -14.96
C PRO A 532 -20.04 6.63 -15.42
N ASN A 533 -19.98 7.59 -14.48
CA ASN A 533 -20.01 9.01 -14.76
C ASN A 533 -18.63 9.62 -15.04
N LEU A 534 -17.55 8.88 -14.83
CA LEU A 534 -16.18 9.35 -15.09
C LEU A 534 -15.78 9.14 -16.55
N THR A 535 -14.90 10.00 -17.03
CA THR A 535 -14.20 9.81 -18.30
C THR A 535 -13.22 8.64 -18.21
N ALA A 536 -12.83 8.07 -19.36
CA ALA A 536 -11.81 7.03 -19.42
C ALA A 536 -10.47 7.50 -18.83
N ALA A 537 -10.08 8.76 -19.07
CA ALA A 537 -8.84 9.34 -18.55
C ALA A 537 -8.83 9.50 -17.02
N GLU A 538 -9.96 9.87 -16.41
CA GLU A 538 -10.10 9.94 -14.95
C GLU A 538 -10.00 8.53 -14.32
N MET A 539 -10.65 7.54 -14.93
CA MET A 539 -10.52 6.14 -14.49
C MET A 539 -9.10 5.60 -14.68
N ALA A 540 -8.42 5.94 -15.77
CA ALA A 540 -7.03 5.56 -16.00
C ALA A 540 -6.09 6.20 -14.97
N THR A 541 -6.40 7.43 -14.55
CA THR A 541 -5.70 8.10 -13.44
C THR A 541 -5.87 7.35 -12.13
N HIS A 542 -7.07 6.80 -11.86
CA HIS A 542 -7.28 5.91 -10.72
C HIS A 542 -6.46 4.62 -10.80
N ILE A 543 -6.15 4.10 -12.00
CA ILE A 543 -5.28 2.92 -12.17
C ILE A 543 -3.83 3.28 -11.86
N ILE A 544 -3.29 4.37 -12.41
CA ILE A 544 -1.85 4.69 -12.26
C ILE A 544 -1.48 5.15 -10.83
N ASN A 545 -2.36 5.88 -10.13
CA ASN A 545 -2.03 6.50 -8.84
C ASN A 545 -1.63 5.46 -7.77
N PRO A 546 -2.35 4.34 -7.60
CA PRO A 546 -1.94 3.30 -6.67
C PRO A 546 -0.66 2.56 -7.05
N TYR A 547 -0.20 2.61 -8.31
CA TYR A 547 1.06 2.00 -8.74
C TYR A 547 2.24 2.96 -8.48
N GLN A 548 2.00 4.27 -8.42
CA GLN A 548 3.03 5.24 -8.05
C GLN A 548 3.44 5.06 -6.57
N GLY A 549 4.70 4.70 -6.33
CA GLY A 549 5.26 4.56 -4.99
C GLY A 549 4.94 3.24 -4.27
N THR A 550 4.32 2.26 -4.93
CA THR A 550 4.13 0.91 -4.34
C THR A 550 5.37 0.05 -4.32
N LEU A 551 6.36 0.37 -5.16
CA LEU A 551 7.60 -0.37 -5.22
C LEU A 551 8.76 0.44 -4.64
N ASN A 552 9.71 -0.27 -4.03
CA ASN A 552 10.88 0.35 -3.42
C ASN A 552 11.90 0.77 -4.51
N LYS A 553 12.93 1.51 -4.11
CA LYS A 553 14.00 1.99 -5.00
C LYS A 553 14.73 0.89 -5.80
N HIS A 554 14.58 -0.38 -5.45
CA HIS A 554 15.19 -1.51 -6.14
C HIS A 554 14.28 -2.16 -7.18
N HIS A 555 13.01 -1.76 -7.25
CA HIS A 555 12.02 -2.28 -8.20
C HIS A 555 11.29 -1.10 -8.85
N PRO A 556 11.98 -0.23 -9.61
CA PRO A 556 11.34 0.92 -10.23
C PRO A 556 10.22 0.46 -11.16
N ASN A 557 8.99 0.93 -10.93
CA ASN A 557 7.89 0.79 -11.88
C ASN A 557 7.62 2.13 -12.57
N THR A 558 7.43 2.06 -13.88
CA THR A 558 6.90 3.17 -14.67
C THR A 558 5.56 2.72 -15.21
N ILE A 559 4.52 3.52 -15.04
CA ILE A 559 3.21 3.27 -15.62
C ILE A 559 2.67 4.59 -16.14
N PHE A 560 2.05 4.55 -17.30
CA PHE A 560 1.44 5.72 -17.91
C PHE A 560 0.10 5.33 -18.54
N TRP A 561 -0.65 6.35 -18.94
CA TRP A 561 -1.76 6.16 -19.86
C TRP A 561 -1.59 7.06 -21.08
N VAL A 562 -2.11 6.62 -22.23
CA VAL A 562 -2.09 7.35 -23.50
C VAL A 562 -3.44 7.19 -24.20
N ARG A 563 -3.87 8.21 -24.96
CA ARG A 563 -5.08 8.11 -25.77
C ARG A 563 -4.82 7.29 -27.04
N GLY A 564 -5.75 6.42 -27.41
CA GLY A 564 -5.73 5.69 -28.68
C GLY A 564 -5.51 6.63 -29.87
N SER A 565 -6.17 7.79 -29.85
CA SER A 565 -6.05 8.81 -30.90
C SER A 565 -4.67 9.47 -31.03
N ASP A 566 -3.86 9.45 -29.97
CA ASP A 566 -2.56 10.12 -29.96
C ASP A 566 -1.44 9.21 -30.49
N ILE A 567 -1.60 7.89 -30.36
CA ILE A 567 -0.63 6.87 -30.80
C ILE A 567 -0.21 7.05 -32.28
N PRO A 568 -1.12 7.17 -33.27
CA PRO A 568 -0.71 7.35 -34.66
C PRO A 568 0.01 8.69 -34.91
N LEU A 569 -0.31 9.74 -34.15
CA LEU A 569 0.38 11.03 -34.25
C LEU A 569 1.81 10.95 -33.71
N ILE A 570 2.00 10.19 -32.62
CA ILE A 570 3.32 9.89 -32.05
C ILE A 570 4.14 9.08 -33.06
N ALA A 571 3.55 8.03 -33.64
CA ALA A 571 4.19 7.21 -34.66
C ALA A 571 4.64 8.04 -35.87
N GLU A 572 3.76 8.89 -36.41
CA GLU A 572 4.09 9.77 -37.53
C GLU A 572 5.25 10.73 -37.19
N ALA A 573 5.26 11.29 -35.97
CA ALA A 573 6.33 12.16 -35.53
C ALA A 573 7.68 11.42 -35.43
N ILE A 574 7.67 10.18 -34.92
CA ILE A 574 8.87 9.34 -34.83
C ILE A 574 9.36 8.95 -36.22
N SER A 575 8.48 8.57 -37.15
CA SER A 575 8.85 8.27 -38.54
C SER A 575 9.54 9.46 -39.21
N LYS A 576 9.01 10.68 -39.04
CA LYS A 576 9.65 11.91 -39.57
C LYS A 576 11.06 12.14 -39.01
N VAL A 577 11.28 11.84 -37.73
CA VAL A 577 12.62 11.89 -37.13
C VAL A 577 13.53 10.82 -37.72
N GLY A 578 13.03 9.60 -37.90
CA GLY A 578 13.75 8.50 -38.55
C GLY A 578 14.19 8.84 -39.99
N ASP A 579 13.29 9.42 -40.78
CA ASP A 579 13.58 9.87 -42.14
C ASP A 579 14.66 10.96 -42.16
N ALA A 580 14.52 11.95 -41.27
CA ALA A 580 15.50 13.03 -41.15
C ALA A 580 16.88 12.53 -40.71
N LEU A 581 16.94 11.56 -39.79
CA LEU A 581 18.18 10.91 -39.37
C LEU A 581 18.81 10.11 -40.50
N THR A 582 18.01 9.39 -41.28
CA THR A 582 18.47 8.61 -42.44
C THR A 582 19.10 9.50 -43.50
N LEU A 583 18.44 10.62 -43.84
CA LEU A 583 18.99 11.63 -44.75
C LEU A 583 20.29 12.24 -44.20
N ALA A 584 20.31 12.61 -42.92
CA ALA A 584 21.50 13.17 -42.28
C ALA A 584 22.67 12.17 -42.26
N LEU A 585 22.42 10.87 -42.07
CA LEU A 585 23.44 9.83 -42.17
C LEU A 585 24.01 9.73 -43.58
N ALA A 586 23.15 9.76 -44.61
CA ALA A 586 23.57 9.77 -46.01
C ALA A 586 24.43 11.01 -46.33
N ASP A 587 24.16 12.15 -45.69
CA ASP A 587 24.94 13.40 -45.81
C ASP A 587 26.21 13.43 -44.93
N GLY A 588 26.62 12.29 -44.36
CA GLY A 588 27.84 12.16 -43.57
C GLY A 588 27.77 12.83 -42.19
N LYS A 589 26.57 13.09 -41.64
CA LYS A 589 26.37 13.74 -40.34
C LYS A 589 26.43 12.80 -39.13
N ALA A 590 26.93 11.57 -39.30
CA ALA A 590 27.02 10.58 -38.22
C ALA A 590 27.70 11.12 -36.94
N GLY A 591 28.77 11.90 -37.07
CA GLY A 591 29.46 12.50 -35.91
C GLY A 591 28.62 13.53 -35.15
N ALA A 592 27.77 14.29 -35.85
CA ALA A 592 26.87 15.27 -35.25
C ALA A 592 25.71 14.58 -34.52
N ILE A 593 25.12 13.55 -35.14
CA ILE A 593 24.06 12.73 -34.53
C ILE A 593 24.59 12.06 -33.25
N ALA A 594 25.75 11.41 -33.31
CA ALA A 594 26.33 10.76 -32.14
C ALA A 594 26.65 11.76 -31.01
N SER A 595 27.06 12.98 -31.36
CA SER A 595 27.29 14.04 -30.37
C SER A 595 25.99 14.56 -29.76
N ALA A 596 24.93 14.70 -30.56
CA ALA A 596 23.61 15.08 -30.07
C ALA A 596 23.04 14.04 -29.09
N VAL A 597 23.13 12.74 -29.42
CA VAL A 597 22.72 11.63 -28.53
C VAL A 597 23.50 11.67 -27.22
N ARG A 598 24.84 11.79 -27.26
CA ARG A 598 25.68 11.89 -26.05
C ARG A 598 25.37 13.12 -25.20
N ASN A 599 24.94 14.21 -25.82
CA ASN A 599 24.59 15.46 -25.14
C ASN A 599 23.11 15.49 -24.68
N SER A 600 22.31 14.50 -25.06
CA SER A 600 20.92 14.39 -24.61
C SER A 600 20.88 14.29 -23.08
N LYS A 601 20.00 15.07 -22.47
CA LYS A 601 19.75 15.02 -21.01
C LYS A 601 18.77 13.92 -20.63
N TYR A 602 18.06 13.35 -21.61
CA TYR A 602 17.06 12.30 -21.39
C TYR A 602 17.72 10.94 -21.60
N VAL A 603 17.63 10.11 -20.56
CA VAL A 603 18.07 8.72 -20.56
C VAL A 603 16.93 7.90 -21.14
N ASP A 604 17.26 7.04 -22.11
CA ASP A 604 16.34 6.00 -22.56
C ASP A 604 16.11 5.04 -21.37
N THR A 605 14.90 5.02 -20.85
CA THR A 605 14.54 4.16 -19.71
C THR A 605 14.53 2.68 -20.09
N THR A 606 14.60 2.36 -21.39
CA THR A 606 14.63 0.98 -21.89
C THR A 606 16.04 0.45 -22.05
N GLN A 607 17.08 1.30 -22.17
CA GLN A 607 18.48 0.85 -22.30
C GLN A 607 19.56 1.88 -21.85
N CYS A 608 20.51 1.37 -21.04
CA CYS A 608 21.91 1.78 -20.90
C CYS A 608 22.27 3.04 -20.08
N GLY A 609 23.17 2.84 -19.10
CA GLY A 609 23.97 3.91 -18.51
C GLY A 609 24.89 4.58 -19.55
N LYS A 610 25.26 5.84 -19.31
CA LYS A 610 25.97 6.74 -20.25
C LYS A 610 27.30 6.24 -20.84
N ARG A 611 27.85 5.09 -20.38
CA ARG A 611 29.21 4.65 -20.70
C ARG A 611 29.31 3.38 -21.54
N ASN A 612 28.29 2.53 -21.58
CA ASN A 612 28.33 1.28 -22.33
C ASN A 612 26.98 1.03 -23.00
N LEU A 613 26.98 0.91 -24.33
CA LEU A 613 25.86 0.36 -25.11
C LEU A 613 25.75 -1.17 -24.92
N GLN A 614 25.87 -1.65 -23.68
CA GLN A 614 25.55 -3.01 -23.27
C GLN A 614 24.41 -2.90 -22.26
N LEU A 615 23.41 -3.80 -22.37
CA LEU A 615 22.33 -3.94 -21.40
C LEU A 615 22.93 -4.00 -19.99
N GLY A 616 22.86 -2.89 -19.27
CA GLY A 616 23.37 -2.79 -17.91
C GLY A 616 22.45 -3.55 -16.95
N PRO A 617 22.99 -4.08 -15.84
CA PRO A 617 22.14 -4.63 -14.79
C PRO A 617 21.26 -3.50 -14.20
N PRO A 618 20.11 -3.84 -13.57
CA PRO A 618 19.05 -2.90 -13.16
C PRO A 618 19.50 -1.70 -12.32
N ASP A 619 20.68 -1.81 -11.71
CA ASP A 619 21.33 -0.86 -10.81
C ASP A 619 21.93 0.37 -11.51
N GLU A 620 21.99 0.43 -12.85
CA GLU A 620 22.39 1.64 -13.60
C GLU A 620 21.21 2.59 -13.92
N LEU A 621 19.97 2.27 -13.54
CA LEU A 621 18.77 3.11 -13.75
C LEU A 621 18.63 4.28 -12.76
N ILE A 622 19.65 4.58 -11.95
CA ILE A 622 19.63 5.68 -10.97
C ILE A 622 20.92 6.51 -11.11
N GLY A 623 20.84 7.67 -11.78
CA GLY A 623 21.90 8.70 -11.73
C GLY A 623 22.05 9.58 -12.96
#